data_AF-A0A2N8SZV2-F1
#
_entry.id   AF-A0A2N8SZV2-F1
#
_cell.length_a   1.000
_cell.length_b   1.000
_cell.length_c   1.000
_cell.angle_alpha   90.00
_cell.angle_beta   90.00
_cell.angle_gamma   90.00
#
_symmetry.space_group_name_H-M   'P 1'
#
loop_
_entity.id
_entity.type
_entity.pdbx_description
1 polymer ?
#
loop_
_entity_poly.entity_id
_entity_poly.type
_entity_poly.pdbx_seq_one_letter_code
_entity_poly.pdbx_strand_id
1 'polypeptide(L)'
;METSYPSVSALQKAQDITSRWADGELGAEEAQHGLKAVFDGWQPGEASSETERIAETSLSAARIAFQDWQQRGENCEELVTQLRWILDPSKDGIADPALNVYAPQRPE
;
A
#
# COMPACT_ATOMS: atom_id res chain seq x y z
N MET A 1 25.15 -5.83 -1.91
CA MET A 1 23.99 -6.72 -2.05
C MET A 1 22.81 -5.90 -1.58
N GLU A 2 22.07 -5.29 -2.51
CA GLU A 2 20.80 -4.65 -2.16
C GLU A 2 19.87 -5.78 -1.75
N THR A 3 19.56 -5.87 -0.47
CA THR A 3 18.44 -6.68 0.01
C THR A 3 17.18 -6.05 -0.59
N SER A 4 16.81 -6.50 -1.78
CA SER A 4 15.54 -6.14 -2.39
C SER A 4 14.45 -6.70 -1.49
N TYR A 5 13.87 -5.86 -0.65
CA TYR A 5 12.75 -6.21 0.20
C TYR A 5 11.48 -6.15 -0.66
N PRO A 6 10.96 -7.29 -1.16
CA PRO A 6 9.91 -7.31 -2.16
C PRO A 6 8.63 -6.68 -1.61
N SER A 7 8.33 -6.89 -0.33
CA SER A 7 7.18 -6.32 0.36
C SER A 7 7.30 -4.81 0.56
N VAL A 8 8.48 -4.30 0.89
CA VAL A 8 8.68 -2.85 1.00
C VAL A 8 8.51 -2.18 -0.37
N SER A 9 9.09 -2.78 -1.42
CA SER A 9 8.95 -2.26 -2.78
C SER A 9 7.51 -2.29 -3.30
N ALA A 10 6.76 -3.36 -2.97
CA ALA A 10 5.35 -3.48 -3.32
C ALA A 10 4.49 -2.48 -2.53
N LEU A 11 4.80 -2.26 -1.24
CA LEU A 11 4.11 -1.28 -0.41
C LEU A 11 4.27 0.14 -0.98
N GLN A 12 5.50 0.53 -1.32
CA GLN A 12 5.79 1.85 -1.90
C GLN A 12 5.02 2.07 -3.21
N LYS A 13 4.95 1.06 -4.08
CA LYS A 13 4.16 1.13 -5.32
C LYS A 13 2.66 1.25 -5.04
N ALA A 14 2.14 0.49 -4.09
CA ALA A 14 0.73 0.57 -3.72
C ALA A 14 0.40 1.96 -3.14
N GLN A 15 1.26 2.50 -2.29
CA GLN A 15 1.13 3.86 -1.73
C GLN A 15 1.13 4.92 -2.83
N ASP A 16 2.05 4.86 -3.79
CA ASP A 16 2.10 5.82 -4.92
C ASP A 16 0.80 5.81 -5.73
N ILE A 17 0.35 4.61 -6.13
CA ILE A 17 -0.87 4.45 -6.91
C ILE A 17 -2.08 4.96 -6.12
N THR A 18 -2.20 4.59 -4.84
CA THR A 18 -3.29 5.03 -3.98
C THR A 18 -3.27 6.53 -3.71
N SER A 19 -2.10 7.16 -3.53
CA SER A 19 -2.00 8.60 -3.35
C SER A 19 -2.46 9.32 -4.62
N ARG A 20 -1.88 8.97 -5.77
CA ARG A 20 -2.24 9.59 -7.05
C ARG A 20 -3.72 9.39 -7.40
N TRP A 21 -4.30 8.27 -7.01
CA TRP A 21 -5.73 8.04 -7.14
C TRP A 21 -6.54 8.96 -6.20
N ALA A 22 -6.14 9.08 -4.93
CA ALA A 22 -6.80 9.94 -3.96
C ALA A 22 -6.70 11.44 -4.33
N ASP A 23 -5.58 11.85 -4.92
CA ASP A 23 -5.33 13.21 -5.40
C ASP A 23 -6.01 13.51 -6.75
N GLY A 24 -6.62 12.51 -7.38
CA GLY A 24 -7.31 12.63 -8.68
C GLY A 24 -6.38 12.70 -9.89
N GLU A 25 -5.07 12.50 -9.69
CA GLU A 25 -4.05 12.45 -10.74
C GLU A 25 -4.10 11.14 -11.54
N LEU A 26 -4.66 10.08 -10.95
CA LEU A 26 -4.84 8.77 -11.56
C LEU A 26 -6.33 8.38 -11.57
N GLY A 27 -6.84 7.97 -12.73
CA GLY A 27 -8.23 7.51 -12.86
C GLY A 27 -8.47 6.22 -12.06
N ALA A 28 -9.72 6.00 -11.62
CA ALA A 28 -10.07 4.84 -10.80
C ALA A 28 -9.73 3.50 -11.49
N GLU A 29 -10.01 3.37 -12.79
CA GLU A 29 -9.67 2.17 -13.55
C GLU A 29 -8.14 1.94 -13.60
N GLU A 30 -7.35 2.97 -13.90
CA GLU A 30 -5.88 2.87 -13.93
C GLU A 30 -5.31 2.53 -12.55
N ALA A 31 -5.85 3.14 -11.49
CA ALA A 31 -5.45 2.85 -10.12
C ALA A 31 -5.74 1.40 -9.72
N GLN A 32 -6.94 0.90 -10.05
CA GLN A 32 -7.32 -0.49 -9.78
C GLN A 32 -6.46 -1.48 -10.57
N HIS A 33 -6.19 -1.19 -11.85
CA HIS A 33 -5.31 -2.02 -12.68
C HIS A 33 -3.88 -2.05 -12.11
N GLY A 34 -3.35 -0.89 -11.69
CA GLY A 34 -2.05 -0.77 -11.06
C GLY A 34 -1.97 -1.54 -9.73
N LEU A 35 -2.94 -1.34 -8.84
CA LEU A 35 -3.01 -2.03 -7.55
C LEU A 35 -3.14 -3.55 -7.74
N LYS A 36 -3.99 -3.98 -8.67
CA LYS A 36 -4.11 -5.39 -9.02
C LYS A 36 -2.77 -5.96 -9.49
N ALA A 37 -2.04 -5.26 -10.36
CA ALA A 37 -0.72 -5.70 -10.82
C ALA A 37 0.29 -5.81 -9.67
N VAL A 38 0.26 -4.89 -8.70
CA VAL A 38 1.08 -4.97 -7.49
C VAL A 38 0.72 -6.21 -6.67
N PHE A 39 -0.56 -6.45 -6.42
CA PHE A 39 -1.00 -7.60 -5.61
C PHE A 39 -0.83 -8.96 -6.31
N ASP A 40 -0.92 -9.03 -7.64
CA ASP A 40 -0.63 -10.24 -8.43
C ASP A 40 0.89 -10.53 -8.47
N GLY A 41 1.72 -9.48 -8.57
CA GLY A 41 3.17 -9.60 -8.64
C GLY A 41 3.86 -9.79 -7.28
N TRP A 42 3.16 -9.48 -6.19
CA TRP A 42 3.66 -9.65 -4.82
C TRP A 42 3.17 -10.97 -4.21
N GLN A 43 4.10 -11.70 -3.62
CA GLN A 43 3.83 -12.89 -2.81
C GLN A 43 4.32 -12.66 -1.39
N PRO A 44 3.54 -13.05 -0.36
CA PRO A 44 4.01 -13.02 1.02
C PRO A 44 5.21 -13.95 1.17
N GLY A 45 6.20 -13.51 1.93
CA GLY A 45 7.45 -14.22 2.18
C GLY A 45 7.77 -14.27 3.67
N GLU A 46 8.97 -14.73 4.02
CA GLU A 46 9.46 -14.60 5.39
C GLU A 46 10.08 -13.19 5.57
N ALA A 47 9.35 -12.30 6.25
CA ALA A 47 9.92 -11.04 6.73
C ALA A 47 11.15 -11.29 7.61
N SER A 48 12.30 -10.83 7.13
CA SER A 48 13.56 -10.90 7.86
C SER A 48 13.73 -9.73 8.85
N SER A 49 12.87 -8.71 8.71
CA SER A 49 12.95 -7.44 9.42
C SER A 49 11.57 -7.00 9.90
N GLU A 50 11.51 -6.20 10.97
CA GLU A 50 10.24 -5.58 11.43
C GLU A 50 9.61 -4.75 10.31
N THR A 51 10.42 -3.97 9.59
CA THR A 51 10.06 -3.19 8.42
C THR A 51 9.33 -4.02 7.36
N GLU A 52 9.87 -5.19 7.02
CA GLU A 52 9.23 -6.10 6.07
C GLU A 52 7.93 -6.66 6.62
N ARG A 53 7.89 -7.03 7.90
CA ARG A 53 6.68 -7.58 8.54
C ARG A 53 5.53 -6.57 8.51
N ILE A 54 5.83 -5.30 8.74
CA ILE A 54 4.88 -4.20 8.60
C ILE A 54 4.39 -4.11 7.16
N ALA A 55 5.31 -4.05 6.19
CA ALA A 55 4.95 -3.97 4.79
C ALA A 55 4.09 -5.15 4.33
N GLU A 56 4.42 -6.37 4.77
CA GLU A 56 3.64 -7.57 4.51
C GLU A 56 2.24 -7.51 5.11
N THR A 57 2.13 -7.00 6.35
CA THR A 57 0.84 -6.88 7.04
C THR A 57 -0.04 -5.85 6.34
N SER A 58 0.50 -4.68 6.00
CA SER A 58 -0.20 -3.63 5.25
C SER A 58 -0.63 -4.10 3.86
N LEU A 59 0.26 -4.75 3.11
CA LEU A 59 -0.06 -5.30 1.78
C LEU A 59 -1.11 -6.41 1.84
N SER A 60 -1.03 -7.29 2.86
CA SER A 60 -2.03 -8.34 3.07
C SER A 60 -3.40 -7.74 3.33
N ALA A 61 -3.49 -6.76 4.24
CA ALA A 61 -4.74 -6.07 4.55
C ALA A 61 -5.30 -5.31 3.34
N ALA A 62 -4.43 -4.62 2.59
CA ALA A 62 -4.82 -3.86 1.40
C ALA A 62 -5.34 -4.78 0.29
N ARG A 63 -4.69 -5.94 0.10
CA ARG A 63 -5.14 -6.97 -0.84
C ARG A 63 -6.51 -7.52 -0.46
N ILE A 64 -6.75 -7.79 0.83
CA ILE A 64 -8.06 -8.26 1.31
C ILE A 64 -9.14 -7.22 1.05
N ALA A 65 -8.90 -5.95 1.42
CA ALA A 65 -9.85 -4.86 1.17
C ALA A 65 -10.15 -4.69 -0.34
N PHE A 66 -9.13 -4.77 -1.17
CA PHE A 66 -9.28 -4.69 -2.62
C PHE A 66 -10.08 -5.86 -3.20
N GLN A 67 -9.83 -7.09 -2.74
CA GLN A 67 -10.58 -8.28 -3.16
C GLN A 67 -12.04 -8.24 -2.71
N ASP A 68 -12.30 -7.81 -1.48
CA ASP A 68 -13.65 -7.64 -0.94
C ASP A 68 -14.43 -6.60 -1.75
N TRP A 69 -13.81 -5.45 -2.05
CA TRP A 69 -14.38 -4.45 -2.94
C TRP A 69 -14.68 -4.99 -4.33
N GLN A 70 -13.76 -5.77 -4.94
CA GLN A 70 -13.98 -6.40 -6.25
C GLN A 70 -15.18 -7.36 -6.25
N GLN A 71 -15.43 -8.06 -5.14
CA GLN A 71 -16.56 -8.97 -5.03
C GLN A 71 -17.90 -8.25 -4.83
N ARG A 72 -17.89 -7.12 -4.13
CA ARG A 72 -19.11 -6.37 -3.81
C ARG A 72 -19.48 -5.33 -4.86
N GLY A 73 -18.51 -4.84 -5.63
CA GLY A 73 -18.70 -3.75 -6.60
C GLY A 73 -19.02 -2.41 -5.95
N GLU A 74 -18.39 -2.12 -4.81
CA GLU A 74 -18.68 -0.94 -3.97
C GLU A 74 -18.06 0.37 -4.51
N ASN A 75 -18.25 1.48 -3.79
CA ASN A 75 -17.75 2.79 -4.22
C ASN A 75 -16.21 2.86 -4.21
N CYS A 76 -15.64 3.23 -5.35
CA CYS A 76 -14.23 3.56 -5.56
C CYS A 76 -13.64 4.51 -4.51
N GLU A 77 -14.40 5.52 -4.07
CA GLU A 77 -14.01 6.52 -3.07
C GLU A 77 -13.83 5.91 -1.67
N GLU A 78 -14.65 4.92 -1.33
CA GLU A 78 -14.51 4.20 -0.06
C GLU A 78 -13.26 3.33 -0.09
N LEU A 79 -13.03 2.63 -1.20
CA LEU A 79 -11.84 1.79 -1.39
C LEU A 79 -10.56 2.62 -1.31
N VAL A 80 -10.46 3.75 -2.02
CA VAL A 80 -9.23 4.57 -2.00
C VAL A 80 -8.96 5.12 -0.59
N THR A 81 -10.01 5.47 0.15
CA THR A 81 -9.90 5.93 1.55
C THR A 81 -9.39 4.82 2.46
N GLN A 82 -9.95 3.61 2.34
CA GLN A 82 -9.52 2.45 3.11
C GLN A 82 -8.08 2.07 2.78
N LEU A 83 -7.71 2.01 1.49
CA LEU A 83 -6.36 1.69 1.06
C LEU A 83 -5.35 2.71 1.56
N ARG A 84 -5.68 4.01 1.48
CA ARG A 84 -4.80 5.09 1.98
C ARG A 84 -4.51 4.92 3.46
N TRP A 85 -5.52 4.52 4.24
CA TRP A 85 -5.33 4.26 5.66
C TRP A 85 -4.53 2.98 5.91
N ILE A 86 -4.85 1.87 5.24
CA ILE A 86 -4.18 0.58 5.45
C ILE A 86 -2.69 0.63 5.05
N LEU A 87 -2.41 1.32 3.94
CA LEU A 87 -1.06 1.41 3.37
C LEU A 87 -0.21 2.46 4.09
N ASP A 88 -0.77 3.35 4.90
CA ASP A 88 0.00 4.29 5.72
C ASP A 88 0.46 3.61 7.04
N PRO A 89 1.77 3.34 7.21
CA PRO A 89 2.28 2.70 8.41
C PRO A 89 2.35 3.66 9.61
N SER A 90 2.12 4.97 9.42
CA SER A 90 2.06 5.92 10.55
C SER A 90 0.91 5.61 11.49
N LYS A 91 -0.14 4.93 11.02
CA LYS A 91 -1.26 4.48 11.87
C LYS A 91 -0.79 3.60 13.03
N ASP A 92 0.30 2.87 12.85
CA ASP A 92 0.91 1.98 13.86
C ASP A 92 2.07 2.67 14.60
N GLY A 93 2.23 3.99 14.44
CA GLY A 93 3.29 4.78 15.07
C GLY A 93 4.65 4.68 14.38
N ILE A 94 4.71 4.13 13.17
CA ILE A 94 5.95 3.88 12.44
C ILE A 94 6.29 5.10 11.58
N ALA A 95 7.41 5.74 11.92
CA ALA A 95 7.95 6.88 11.17
C ALA A 95 9.10 6.50 10.23
N ASP A 96 9.26 5.21 9.93
CA ASP A 96 10.35 4.71 9.10
C ASP A 96 10.20 5.23 7.65
N PRO A 97 11.18 5.99 7.12
CA PRO A 97 11.08 6.61 5.81
C PRO A 97 11.14 5.59 4.66
N ALA A 98 11.62 4.37 4.90
CA ALA A 98 11.57 3.31 3.90
C ALA A 98 10.15 2.74 3.74
N LEU A 99 9.30 2.86 4.77
CA LEU A 99 7.91 2.43 4.75
C LEU A 99 6.91 3.55 4.50
N ASN A 100 7.28 4.81 4.76
CA ASN A 100 6.40 5.94 4.55
C ASN A 100 7.01 7.01 3.65
N VAL A 101 6.82 6.83 2.34
CA VAL A 101 7.30 7.78 1.31
C VAL A 101 6.57 9.13 1.38
N TYR A 102 5.37 9.15 1.97
CA TYR A 102 4.50 10.33 2.03
C TYR A 102 4.31 10.87 3.46
N ALA A 103 5.09 10.40 4.44
CA ALA A 103 5.02 10.93 5.79
C ALA A 103 5.34 12.42 5.75
N PRO A 104 4.51 13.31 6.33
CA PRO A 104 4.99 14.66 6.60
C PRO A 104 6.20 14.52 7.52
N GLN A 105 7.37 14.94 7.02
CA GLN A 105 8.59 15.05 7.83
C GLN A 105 8.21 15.91 9.04
N ARG A 106 8.00 15.29 10.22
CA ARG A 106 7.80 16.06 11.44
C ARG A 106 9.13 16.76 11.70
N PRO A 107 9.19 18.10 11.72
CA PRO A 107 10.39 18.77 12.19
C PRO A 107 10.55 18.42 13.67
N GLU A 108 11.78 18.04 14.04
CA GLU A 108 12.20 17.76 15.42
C GLU A 108 11.95 18.93 16.37
#